data_AF-A0A401TV51-F1
#
_entry.id   AF-A0A401TV51-F1
#
_cell.length_a   1.000
_cell.length_b   1.000
_cell.length_c   1.000
_cell.angle_alpha   90.00
_cell.angle_beta   90.00
_cell.angle_gamma   90.00
#
_symmetry.space_group_name_H-M   'P 1'
#
loop_
_entity.id
_entity.type
_entity.pdbx_description
1 polymer ?
#
loop_
_entity_poly.entity_id
_entity_poly.type
_entity_poly.pdbx_seq_one_letter_code
_entity_poly.pdbx_strand_id
1 'polypeptide(L)'
;LVAALEHWPADGVPEKPGAWLMATAKRRALDHIRRNSMLTGKHGMLAHDLAWEQETMPDFDSALDDDIGDELLRLIFTACHPLLSREARAALALRMICGLTTEEIARAFLQVEATVAQRIVRAKRTLSESGLAYETPRGEALSERLASVLEVVYLIFNEGYTAARGDEWLRPQLCNEALRIGRVLTSIAPSEPEAHGLLALMEFNASRMAARTDAAGEPILLMDQNRALWDRLQIRRGQLALARGRELG
;
A
#
# COMPACT_ATOMS: atom_id res chain seq x y z
N LEU A 1 -14.86 -14.99 11.92
CA LEU A 1 -14.35 -15.86 13.01
C LEU A 1 -12.96 -15.44 13.48
N VAL A 2 -11.99 -15.21 12.58
CA VAL A 2 -10.62 -14.76 12.94
C VAL A 2 -10.59 -13.50 13.84
N ALA A 3 -11.36 -12.46 13.53
CA ALA A 3 -11.35 -11.22 14.32
C ALA A 3 -11.84 -11.38 15.78
N ALA A 4 -12.71 -12.35 16.04
CA ALA A 4 -13.18 -12.65 17.39
C ALA A 4 -12.12 -13.43 18.20
N LEU A 5 -11.38 -14.32 17.55
CA LEU A 5 -10.26 -15.04 18.14
C LEU A 5 -9.08 -14.12 18.48
N GLU A 6 -8.95 -12.99 17.78
CA GLU A 6 -7.93 -11.96 18.06
C GLU A 6 -8.34 -11.00 19.19
N HIS A 7 -9.62 -10.64 19.34
CA HIS A 7 -10.07 -9.60 20.30
C HIS A 7 -10.61 -10.15 21.63
N TRP A 8 -11.34 -11.26 21.64
CA TRP A 8 -11.98 -11.77 22.87
C TRP A 8 -11.04 -12.19 23.99
N PRO A 9 -9.81 -12.70 23.71
CA PRO A 9 -8.86 -12.98 24.77
C PRO A 9 -8.34 -11.72 25.50
N ALA A 10 -8.42 -10.55 24.87
CA ALA A 10 -7.90 -9.29 25.41
C ALA A 10 -8.99 -8.40 26.02
N ASP A 11 -10.13 -8.25 25.32
CA ASP A 11 -11.19 -7.29 25.70
C ASP A 11 -12.41 -7.97 26.35
N GLY A 12 -12.35 -9.29 26.51
CA GLY A 12 -13.49 -10.10 26.93
C GLY A 12 -14.51 -10.32 25.81
N VAL A 13 -15.38 -11.29 26.02
CA VAL A 13 -16.49 -11.57 25.09
C VAL A 13 -17.55 -10.48 25.27
N PRO A 14 -17.89 -9.68 24.23
CA PRO A 14 -18.90 -8.62 24.34
C PRO A 14 -20.26 -9.18 24.77
N GLU A 15 -21.08 -8.42 25.50
CA GLU A 15 -22.40 -8.87 26.00
C GLU A 15 -23.34 -9.43 24.91
N LYS A 16 -23.16 -9.02 23.64
CA LYS A 16 -23.89 -9.54 22.48
C LYS A 16 -22.91 -9.99 21.37
N PRO A 17 -22.28 -11.17 21.50
CA PRO A 17 -21.21 -11.62 20.60
C PRO A 17 -21.68 -11.78 19.16
N GLY A 18 -22.93 -12.23 18.97
CA GLY A 18 -23.54 -12.36 17.66
C GLY A 18 -23.75 -11.01 16.97
N ALA A 19 -24.14 -9.97 17.71
CA ALA A 19 -24.31 -8.63 17.17
C ALA A 19 -22.96 -7.98 16.81
N TRP A 20 -21.92 -8.22 17.62
CA TRP A 20 -20.56 -7.77 17.33
C TRP A 20 -19.96 -8.46 16.10
N LEU A 21 -20.10 -9.79 16.00
CA LEU A 21 -19.66 -10.56 14.83
C LEU A 21 -20.40 -10.11 13.57
N MET A 22 -21.70 -9.88 13.67
CA MET A 22 -22.52 -9.37 12.56
C MET A 22 -22.10 -7.95 12.15
N ALA A 23 -21.77 -7.07 13.11
CA ALA A 23 -21.29 -5.72 12.81
C ALA A 23 -19.90 -5.73 12.14
N THR A 24 -18.97 -6.55 12.62
CA THR A 24 -17.62 -6.68 12.03
C THR A 24 -17.67 -7.35 10.66
N ALA A 25 -18.52 -8.38 10.48
CA ALA A 25 -18.77 -8.98 9.17
C ALA A 25 -19.44 -7.98 8.21
N LYS A 26 -20.42 -7.20 8.69
CA LYS A 26 -21.08 -6.14 7.91
C LYS A 26 -20.13 -5.02 7.51
N ARG A 27 -19.19 -4.60 8.37
CA ARG A 27 -18.16 -3.60 8.03
C ARG A 27 -17.17 -4.14 6.99
N ARG A 28 -16.68 -5.37 7.14
CA ARG A 28 -15.80 -6.01 6.13
C ARG A 28 -16.52 -6.27 4.81
N ALA A 29 -17.78 -6.66 4.85
CA ALA A 29 -18.63 -6.79 3.67
C ALA A 29 -18.88 -5.42 3.03
N LEU A 30 -19.11 -4.36 3.81
CA LEU A 30 -19.21 -2.99 3.29
C LEU A 30 -17.91 -2.49 2.68
N ASP A 31 -16.75 -2.84 3.23
CA ASP A 31 -15.44 -2.50 2.64
C ASP A 31 -15.14 -3.32 1.38
N HIS A 32 -15.69 -4.52 1.27
CA HIS A 32 -15.62 -5.35 0.06
C HIS A 32 -16.62 -4.89 -1.01
N ILE A 33 -17.83 -4.51 -0.61
CA ILE A 33 -18.86 -3.91 -1.48
C ILE A 33 -18.43 -2.53 -1.93
N ARG A 34 -17.78 -1.72 -1.08
CA ARG A 34 -17.16 -0.44 -1.49
C ARG A 34 -16.08 -0.66 -2.52
N ARG A 35 -15.24 -1.71 -2.37
CA ARG A 35 -14.26 -2.12 -3.40
C ARG A 35 -14.94 -2.50 -4.72
N ASN A 36 -15.97 -3.35 -4.69
CA ASN A 36 -16.64 -3.80 -5.92
C ASN A 36 -17.50 -2.69 -6.56
N SER A 37 -18.18 -1.86 -5.77
CA SER A 37 -18.91 -0.69 -6.26
C SER A 37 -17.97 0.43 -6.74
N MET A 38 -16.71 0.49 -6.28
CA MET A 38 -15.71 1.38 -6.88
C MET A 38 -15.23 0.88 -8.25
N LEU A 39 -15.14 -0.45 -8.42
CA LEU A 39 -14.82 -1.09 -9.70
C LEU A 39 -15.99 -0.99 -10.70
N THR A 40 -17.23 -1.21 -10.26
CA THR A 40 -18.41 -1.23 -11.13
C THR A 40 -19.08 0.15 -11.29
N GLY A 41 -19.03 1.01 -10.28
CA GLY A 41 -19.72 2.31 -10.26
C GLY A 41 -18.93 3.47 -10.88
N LYS A 42 -17.65 3.27 -11.20
CA LYS A 42 -16.79 4.28 -11.81
C LYS A 42 -16.89 4.38 -13.34
N HIS A 43 -17.58 3.47 -14.03
CA HIS A 43 -17.81 3.59 -15.48
C HIS A 43 -18.73 4.77 -15.85
N GLY A 44 -19.59 5.26 -14.94
CA GLY A 44 -20.59 6.29 -15.28
C GLY A 44 -20.08 7.73 -15.20
N MET A 45 -19.23 8.07 -14.24
CA MET A 45 -18.75 9.45 -14.04
C MET A 45 -17.36 9.71 -14.63
N LEU A 46 -16.58 8.65 -14.88
CA LEU A 46 -15.29 8.78 -15.58
C LEU A 46 -15.44 8.94 -17.10
N ALA A 47 -16.60 8.66 -17.69
CA ALA A 47 -16.81 8.73 -19.13
C ALA A 47 -16.64 10.15 -19.73
N HIS A 48 -16.74 11.21 -18.92
CA HIS A 48 -16.53 12.58 -19.40
C HIS A 48 -15.05 13.00 -19.37
N ASP A 49 -14.28 12.54 -18.39
CA ASP A 49 -12.83 12.79 -18.31
C ASP A 49 -12.02 11.78 -19.14
N LEU A 50 -12.52 10.54 -19.34
CA LEU A 50 -11.89 9.52 -20.20
C LEU A 50 -11.91 9.88 -21.69
N ALA A 51 -12.82 10.76 -22.14
CA ALA A 51 -12.92 11.12 -23.55
C ALA A 51 -11.64 11.80 -24.06
N TRP A 52 -10.84 12.42 -23.18
CA TRP A 52 -9.51 12.93 -23.49
C TRP A 52 -8.38 11.93 -23.21
N GLU A 53 -8.58 10.93 -22.34
CA GLU A 53 -7.58 9.90 -22.03
C GLU A 53 -7.60 8.69 -23.00
N GLN A 54 -8.74 8.40 -23.66
CA GLN A 54 -8.92 7.20 -24.48
C GLN A 54 -8.35 7.29 -25.91
N GLU A 55 -8.10 8.48 -26.46
CA GLU A 55 -7.68 8.58 -27.88
C GLU A 55 -6.23 8.13 -28.14
N THR A 56 -5.46 7.70 -27.13
CA THR A 56 -4.03 7.33 -27.31
C THR A 56 -3.55 6.11 -26.52
N MET A 57 -4.44 5.23 -26.02
CA MET A 57 -4.02 4.12 -25.17
C MET A 57 -4.54 2.75 -25.63
N PRO A 58 -3.69 1.70 -25.62
CA PRO A 58 -4.16 0.31 -25.65
C PRO A 58 -4.79 -0.08 -24.31
N ASP A 59 -5.76 -0.99 -24.39
CA ASP A 59 -6.67 -1.38 -23.30
C ASP A 59 -5.97 -2.20 -22.19
N PHE A 60 -5.63 -1.53 -21.09
CA PHE A 60 -5.08 -2.16 -19.88
C PHE A 60 -6.13 -2.96 -19.08
N ASP A 61 -7.44 -2.84 -19.39
CA ASP A 61 -8.50 -3.61 -18.73
C ASP A 61 -8.67 -5.01 -19.35
N SER A 62 -8.01 -5.31 -20.48
CA SER A 62 -8.24 -6.54 -21.26
C SER A 62 -7.45 -7.79 -20.81
N ALA A 63 -6.62 -7.72 -19.78
CA ALA A 63 -5.72 -8.81 -19.37
C ALA A 63 -6.09 -9.47 -18.01
N LEU A 64 -7.39 -9.56 -17.71
CA LEU A 64 -7.93 -9.98 -16.40
C LEU A 64 -8.35 -11.47 -16.35
N ASP A 65 -7.46 -12.43 -16.65
CA ASP A 65 -7.84 -13.86 -16.63
C ASP A 65 -6.69 -14.82 -16.19
N ASP A 66 -6.01 -14.53 -15.07
CA ASP A 66 -5.00 -15.41 -14.44
C ASP A 66 -5.13 -15.42 -12.88
N ASP A 67 -4.47 -16.37 -12.20
CA ASP A 67 -4.52 -16.53 -10.72
C ASP A 67 -4.17 -15.22 -9.98
N ILE A 68 -5.00 -14.84 -9.00
CA ILE A 68 -5.03 -13.49 -8.36
C ILE A 68 -3.66 -13.08 -7.78
N GLY A 69 -2.86 -14.06 -7.34
CA GLY A 69 -1.51 -13.83 -6.82
C GLY A 69 -0.50 -13.37 -7.87
N ASP A 70 -0.52 -13.99 -9.06
CA ASP A 70 0.40 -13.71 -10.16
C ASP A 70 0.07 -12.37 -10.84
N GLU A 71 -1.20 -11.99 -10.86
CA GLU A 71 -1.67 -10.70 -11.37
C GLU A 71 -1.18 -9.52 -10.52
N LEU A 72 -1.37 -9.57 -9.21
CA LEU A 72 -0.91 -8.52 -8.30
C LEU A 72 0.61 -8.39 -8.32
N LEU A 73 1.33 -9.52 -8.43
CA LEU A 73 2.79 -9.54 -8.54
C LEU A 73 3.23 -8.84 -9.83
N ARG A 74 2.63 -9.20 -10.96
CA ARG A 74 2.87 -8.55 -12.26
C ARG A 74 2.63 -7.04 -12.16
N LEU A 75 1.53 -6.61 -11.55
CA LEU A 75 1.19 -5.20 -11.36
C LEU A 75 2.25 -4.45 -10.53
N ILE A 76 2.71 -5.06 -9.42
CA ILE A 76 3.75 -4.49 -8.56
C ILE A 76 5.05 -4.30 -9.35
N PHE A 77 5.51 -5.31 -10.07
CA PHE A 77 6.77 -5.24 -10.83
C PHE A 77 6.69 -4.29 -12.01
N THR A 78 5.55 -4.23 -12.70
CA THR A 78 5.30 -3.26 -13.78
C THR A 78 5.33 -1.83 -13.22
N ALA A 79 4.62 -1.55 -12.12
CA ALA A 79 4.58 -0.22 -11.53
C ALA A 79 5.94 0.22 -10.97
N CYS A 80 6.75 -0.73 -10.48
CA CYS A 80 8.06 -0.48 -9.90
C CYS A 80 9.20 -0.68 -10.90
N HIS A 81 8.95 -0.63 -12.21
CA HIS A 81 9.97 -0.91 -13.22
C HIS A 81 11.14 0.10 -13.17
N PRO A 82 12.41 -0.34 -13.24
CA PRO A 82 13.57 0.55 -13.10
C PRO A 82 13.74 1.60 -14.21
N LEU A 83 13.09 1.43 -15.36
CA LEU A 83 13.02 2.48 -16.40
C LEU A 83 12.28 3.73 -15.96
N LEU A 84 11.45 3.62 -14.92
CA LEU A 84 10.69 4.74 -14.38
C LEU A 84 11.49 5.46 -13.30
N SER A 85 11.39 6.78 -13.29
CA SER A 85 11.91 7.58 -12.18
C SER A 85 11.27 7.14 -10.86
N ARG A 86 11.97 7.34 -9.74
CA ARG A 86 11.50 6.94 -8.40
C ARG A 86 10.10 7.49 -8.09
N GLU A 87 9.86 8.76 -8.44
CA GLU A 87 8.56 9.42 -8.26
C GLU A 87 7.47 8.85 -9.19
N ALA A 88 7.84 8.47 -10.42
CA ALA A 88 6.93 7.84 -11.36
C ALA A 88 6.54 6.44 -10.88
N ARG A 89 7.51 5.65 -10.36
CA ARG A 89 7.24 4.35 -9.74
C ARG A 89 6.26 4.46 -8.58
N ALA A 90 6.49 5.40 -7.65
CA ALA A 90 5.60 5.60 -6.51
C ALA A 90 4.19 6.06 -6.92
N ALA A 91 4.08 7.03 -7.84
CA ALA A 91 2.79 7.52 -8.32
C ALA A 91 2.00 6.42 -9.05
N LEU A 92 2.66 5.64 -9.91
CA LEU A 92 2.04 4.56 -10.66
C LEU A 92 1.62 3.41 -9.73
N ALA A 93 2.46 3.05 -8.75
CA ALA A 93 2.14 2.05 -7.73
C ALA A 93 0.91 2.43 -6.90
N LEU A 94 0.83 3.67 -6.42
CA LEU A 94 -0.33 4.15 -5.66
C LEU A 94 -1.61 4.19 -6.50
N ARG A 95 -1.49 4.54 -7.78
CA ARG A 95 -2.64 4.58 -8.70
C ARG A 95 -3.16 3.17 -9.02
N MET A 96 -2.26 2.25 -9.37
CA MET A 96 -2.64 0.93 -9.88
C MET A 96 -2.87 -0.10 -8.77
N ILE A 97 -2.00 -0.15 -7.77
CA ILE A 97 -2.01 -1.19 -6.74
C ILE A 97 -2.87 -0.77 -5.55
N CYS A 98 -2.75 0.49 -5.13
CA CYS A 98 -3.45 1.01 -3.97
C CYS A 98 -4.80 1.66 -4.32
N GLY A 99 -5.04 1.95 -5.60
CA GLY A 99 -6.31 2.49 -6.10
C GLY A 99 -6.55 3.96 -5.78
N LEU A 100 -5.51 4.73 -5.42
CA LEU A 100 -5.65 6.15 -5.11
C LEU A 100 -6.04 6.97 -6.36
N THR A 101 -6.78 8.05 -6.15
CA THR A 101 -7.04 9.05 -7.19
C THR A 101 -5.82 9.92 -7.46
N THR A 102 -5.77 10.55 -8.63
CA THR A 102 -4.71 11.51 -8.95
C THR A 102 -4.67 12.63 -7.93
N GLU A 103 -5.83 13.13 -7.51
CA GLU A 103 -5.98 14.12 -6.43
C GLU A 103 -5.40 13.63 -5.09
N GLU A 104 -5.74 12.40 -4.68
CA GLU A 104 -5.22 11.80 -3.45
C GLU A 104 -3.69 11.65 -3.51
N ILE A 105 -3.14 11.26 -4.67
CA ILE A 105 -1.70 11.17 -4.88
C ILE A 105 -1.06 12.58 -4.89
N ALA A 106 -1.70 13.57 -5.50
CA ALA A 106 -1.21 14.95 -5.49
C ALA A 106 -1.15 15.52 -4.07
N ARG A 107 -2.20 15.30 -3.27
CA ARG A 107 -2.22 15.63 -1.85
C ARG A 107 -1.15 14.88 -1.07
N ALA A 108 -0.99 13.59 -1.35
CA ALA A 108 0.00 12.72 -0.73
C ALA A 108 1.47 13.05 -1.05
N PHE A 109 1.76 13.77 -2.13
CA PHE A 109 3.12 14.20 -2.50
C PHE A 109 3.28 15.72 -2.51
N LEU A 110 2.22 16.45 -2.16
CA LEU A 110 2.13 17.91 -2.25
C LEU A 110 2.62 18.43 -3.60
N GLN A 111 2.01 17.88 -4.63
CA GLN A 111 2.20 18.27 -6.00
C GLN A 111 0.88 18.79 -6.56
N VAL A 112 0.96 19.58 -7.62
CA VAL A 112 -0.23 19.95 -8.38
C VAL A 112 -0.79 18.70 -9.06
N GLU A 113 -2.11 18.53 -9.03
CA GLU A 113 -2.79 17.36 -9.60
C GLU A 113 -2.41 17.13 -11.08
N ALA A 114 -2.34 18.20 -11.88
CA ALA A 114 -1.90 18.13 -13.27
C ALA A 114 -0.47 17.57 -13.43
N THR A 115 0.44 17.87 -12.50
CA THR A 115 1.81 17.33 -12.50
C THR A 115 1.80 15.83 -12.24
N VAL A 116 0.98 15.37 -11.29
CA VAL A 116 0.83 13.94 -10.99
C VAL A 116 0.17 13.20 -12.15
N ALA A 117 -0.88 13.76 -12.74
CA ALA A 117 -1.55 13.20 -13.91
C ALA A 117 -0.55 12.99 -15.05
N GLN A 118 0.19 14.03 -15.43
CA GLN A 118 1.21 13.95 -16.48
C GLN A 118 2.32 12.96 -16.15
N ARG A 119 2.72 12.86 -14.87
CA ARG A 119 3.74 11.89 -14.43
C ARG A 119 3.24 10.46 -14.64
N ILE A 120 1.99 10.16 -14.27
CA ILE A 120 1.38 8.84 -14.47
C ILE A 120 1.27 8.52 -15.97
N VAL A 121 0.79 9.46 -16.78
CA VAL A 121 0.67 9.28 -18.24
C VAL A 121 2.04 9.01 -18.88
N ARG A 122 3.07 9.79 -18.52
CA ARG A 122 4.44 9.58 -19.02
C ARG A 122 4.99 8.22 -18.59
N ALA A 123 4.76 7.82 -17.34
CA ALA A 123 5.20 6.53 -16.84
C ALA A 123 4.57 5.37 -17.63
N LYS A 124 3.24 5.41 -17.84
CA LYS A 124 2.54 4.42 -18.66
C LYS A 124 3.08 4.35 -20.09
N ARG A 125 3.33 5.52 -20.70
CA ARG A 125 3.91 5.61 -22.06
C ARG A 125 5.30 4.99 -22.14
N THR A 126 6.18 5.32 -21.19
CA THR A 126 7.53 4.74 -21.12
C THR A 126 7.48 3.21 -21.03
N LEU A 127 6.54 2.66 -20.26
CA LEU A 127 6.35 1.21 -20.19
C LEU A 127 5.85 0.64 -21.52
N SER A 128 4.83 1.24 -22.14
CA SER A 128 4.28 0.74 -23.41
C SER A 128 5.28 0.80 -24.57
N GLU A 129 6.08 1.87 -24.66
CA GLU A 129 7.08 2.06 -25.71
C GLU A 129 8.29 1.13 -25.53
N SER A 130 8.57 0.70 -24.29
CA SER A 130 9.71 -0.18 -24.02
C SER A 130 9.53 -1.60 -24.58
N GLY A 131 8.30 -1.99 -24.96
CA GLY A 131 7.99 -3.34 -25.42
C GLY A 131 8.26 -4.42 -24.36
N LEU A 132 8.56 -4.02 -23.13
CA LEU A 132 8.87 -4.94 -22.05
C LEU A 132 7.58 -5.64 -21.67
N ALA A 133 7.52 -6.91 -22.05
CA ALA A 133 6.44 -7.80 -21.72
C ALA A 133 6.15 -7.70 -20.22
N TYR A 134 4.86 -7.75 -19.89
CA TYR A 134 4.31 -7.87 -18.55
C TYR A 134 4.68 -9.22 -17.93
N GLU A 135 5.95 -9.57 -17.94
CA GLU A 135 6.46 -10.82 -17.43
C GLU A 135 6.66 -10.67 -15.93
N THR A 136 5.90 -11.49 -15.20
CA THR A 136 6.09 -11.81 -13.80
C THR A 136 7.53 -12.34 -13.64
N PRO A 137 8.47 -11.60 -13.04
CA PRO A 137 9.84 -12.07 -12.90
C PRO A 137 9.87 -13.30 -11.98
N ARG A 138 10.69 -14.30 -12.33
CA ARG A 138 10.84 -15.55 -11.59
C ARG A 138 12.33 -15.83 -11.32
N GLY A 139 12.61 -16.59 -10.27
CA GLY A 139 13.98 -16.97 -9.93
C GLY A 139 14.88 -15.75 -9.68
N GLU A 140 16.09 -15.75 -10.24
CA GLU A 140 17.07 -14.67 -10.02
C GLU A 140 16.59 -13.29 -10.50
N ALA A 141 15.79 -13.24 -11.57
CA ALA A 141 15.20 -11.99 -12.07
C ALA A 141 14.17 -11.38 -11.09
N LEU A 142 13.58 -12.19 -10.21
CA LEU A 142 12.72 -11.71 -9.13
C LEU A 142 13.55 -10.90 -8.13
N SER A 143 14.67 -11.47 -7.65
CA SER A 143 15.54 -10.86 -6.65
C SER A 143 16.16 -9.55 -7.16
N GLU A 144 16.61 -9.51 -8.42
CA GLU A 144 17.16 -8.28 -9.04
C GLU A 144 16.14 -7.14 -9.09
N ARG A 145 14.89 -7.44 -9.44
CA ARG A 145 13.83 -6.42 -9.54
C ARG A 145 13.22 -6.08 -8.17
N LEU A 146 13.33 -6.97 -7.19
CA LEU A 146 12.74 -6.80 -5.86
C LEU A 146 13.32 -5.57 -5.15
N ALA A 147 14.61 -5.26 -5.34
CA ALA A 147 15.23 -4.06 -4.78
C ALA A 147 14.47 -2.77 -5.16
N SER A 148 14.06 -2.65 -6.43
CA SER A 148 13.26 -1.51 -6.92
C SER A 148 11.88 -1.45 -6.26
N VAL A 149 11.24 -2.60 -6.06
CA VAL A 149 9.94 -2.70 -5.40
C VAL A 149 10.05 -2.28 -3.93
N LEU A 150 11.03 -2.82 -3.20
CA LEU A 150 11.29 -2.50 -1.80
C LEU A 150 11.57 -1.00 -1.61
N GLU A 151 12.36 -0.40 -2.50
CA GLU A 151 12.61 1.05 -2.52
C GLU A 151 11.31 1.86 -2.64
N VAL A 152 10.43 1.48 -3.56
CA VAL A 152 9.16 2.18 -3.81
C VAL A 152 8.19 2.03 -2.64
N VAL A 153 8.06 0.81 -2.09
CA VAL A 153 7.24 0.56 -0.90
C VAL A 153 7.72 1.38 0.28
N TYR A 154 9.03 1.42 0.50
CA TYR A 154 9.60 2.24 1.57
C TYR A 154 9.40 3.74 1.31
N LEU A 155 9.53 4.20 0.06
CA LEU A 155 9.24 5.59 -0.28
C LEU A 155 7.79 5.97 0.06
N ILE A 156 6.81 5.14 -0.31
CA ILE A 156 5.40 5.37 0.00
C ILE A 156 5.19 5.41 1.51
N PHE A 157 5.77 4.47 2.25
CA PHE A 157 5.70 4.45 3.71
C PHE A 157 6.30 5.72 4.31
N ASN A 158 7.49 6.11 3.86
CA ASN A 158 8.21 7.25 4.39
C ASN A 158 7.48 8.57 4.07
N GLU A 159 6.86 8.71 2.90
CA GLU A 159 6.05 9.87 2.57
C GLU A 159 4.82 9.97 3.50
N GLY A 160 4.20 8.83 3.83
CA GLY A 160 3.10 8.79 4.79
C GLY A 160 3.53 9.04 6.23
N TYR A 161 4.69 8.50 6.61
CA TYR A 161 5.15 8.46 8.00
C TYR A 161 5.88 9.75 8.40
N THR A 162 6.60 10.38 7.48
CA THR A 162 7.36 11.60 7.78
C THR A 162 6.63 12.86 7.38
N ALA A 163 5.54 12.75 6.59
CA ALA A 163 4.79 13.82 5.96
C ALA A 163 5.59 15.13 5.94
N ALA A 164 6.65 15.14 5.13
CA ALA A 164 7.72 16.14 5.23
C ALA A 164 7.25 17.57 4.89
N ARG A 165 6.00 17.71 4.46
CA ARG A 165 5.35 18.94 4.02
C ARG A 165 3.82 18.79 4.23
N GLY A 166 3.14 19.92 4.45
CA GLY A 166 1.67 20.02 4.58
C GLY A 166 1.20 20.16 6.03
N ASP A 167 -0.11 20.30 6.23
CA ASP A 167 -0.71 20.57 7.55
C ASP A 167 -0.86 19.31 8.42
N GLU A 168 -0.71 18.12 7.83
CA GLU A 168 -0.78 16.83 8.52
C GLU A 168 0.62 16.22 8.70
N TRP A 169 1.02 15.95 9.95
CA TRP A 169 2.31 15.32 10.30
C TRP A 169 2.40 13.83 9.96
N LEU A 170 1.27 13.21 9.63
CA LEU A 170 1.13 11.80 9.29
C LEU A 170 0.02 11.67 8.24
N ARG A 171 0.24 10.80 7.23
CA ARG A 171 -0.81 10.35 6.29
C ARG A 171 -1.02 8.84 6.49
N PRO A 172 -1.85 8.42 7.47
CA PRO A 172 -1.99 7.02 7.84
C PRO A 172 -2.39 6.09 6.69
N GLN A 173 -3.14 6.62 5.72
CA GLN A 173 -3.59 5.89 4.55
C GLN A 173 -2.39 5.36 3.75
N LEU A 174 -1.37 6.18 3.50
CA LEU A 174 -0.16 5.76 2.77
C LEU A 174 0.66 4.73 3.57
N CYS A 175 0.81 4.93 4.88
CA CYS A 175 1.49 3.98 5.75
C CYS A 175 0.80 2.60 5.70
N ASN A 176 -0.54 2.60 5.76
CA ASN A 176 -1.33 1.37 5.74
C ASN A 176 -1.24 0.65 4.39
N GLU A 177 -1.24 1.39 3.28
CA GLU A 177 -1.07 0.80 1.95
C GLU A 177 0.34 0.24 1.76
N ALA A 178 1.39 0.92 2.22
CA ALA A 178 2.74 0.39 2.17
C ALA A 178 2.92 -0.86 3.04
N LEU A 179 2.33 -0.89 4.25
CA LEU A 179 2.29 -2.09 5.09
C LEU A 179 1.54 -3.23 4.42
N ARG A 180 0.42 -2.94 3.73
CA ARG A 180 -0.34 -3.94 2.98
C ARG A 180 0.52 -4.56 1.88
N ILE A 181 1.19 -3.74 1.08
CA ILE A 181 2.09 -4.22 0.02
C ILE A 181 3.27 -4.99 0.63
N GLY A 182 3.89 -4.49 1.71
CA GLY A 182 4.99 -5.17 2.39
C GLY A 182 4.64 -6.59 2.86
N ARG A 183 3.42 -6.80 3.38
CA ARG A 183 2.93 -8.14 3.79
C ARG A 183 2.67 -9.07 2.60
N VAL A 184 2.22 -8.52 1.48
CA VAL A 184 2.08 -9.27 0.23
C VAL A 184 3.45 -9.69 -0.28
N LEU A 185 4.44 -8.79 -0.24
CA LEU A 185 5.81 -9.08 -0.67
C LEU A 185 6.47 -10.18 0.14
N THR A 186 6.29 -10.22 1.45
CA THR A 186 6.84 -11.33 2.27
C THR A 186 6.15 -12.66 2.04
N SER A 187 4.95 -12.67 1.46
CA SER A 187 4.24 -13.89 1.04
C SER A 187 4.71 -14.36 -0.35
N ILE A 188 5.03 -13.41 -1.23
CA ILE A 188 5.53 -13.63 -2.59
C ILE A 188 7.00 -14.10 -2.58
N ALA A 189 7.82 -13.44 -1.76
CA ALA A 189 9.26 -13.64 -1.67
C ALA A 189 9.64 -14.08 -0.24
N PRO A 190 9.16 -15.26 0.21
CA PRO A 190 9.29 -15.68 1.61
C PRO A 190 10.74 -15.99 2.03
N SER A 191 11.63 -16.19 1.05
CA SER A 191 13.07 -16.45 1.25
C SER A 191 13.94 -15.20 1.17
N GLU A 192 13.38 -14.02 0.87
CA GLU A 192 14.15 -12.78 0.70
C GLU A 192 14.26 -12.01 2.02
N PRO A 193 15.44 -11.95 2.67
CA PRO A 193 15.58 -11.35 4.00
C PRO A 193 15.24 -9.85 4.01
N GLU A 194 15.55 -9.11 2.95
CA GLU A 194 15.29 -7.68 2.84
C GLU A 194 13.79 -7.35 2.83
N ALA A 195 12.96 -8.23 2.26
CA ALA A 195 11.50 -8.05 2.28
C ALA A 195 10.94 -8.10 3.71
N HIS A 196 11.43 -9.07 4.50
CA HIS A 196 11.07 -9.19 5.92
C HIS A 196 11.66 -8.06 6.75
N GLY A 197 12.90 -7.65 6.47
CA GLY A 197 13.56 -6.51 7.12
C GLY A 197 12.80 -5.20 6.89
N LEU A 198 12.37 -4.94 5.65
CA LEU A 198 11.56 -3.77 5.32
C LEU A 198 10.20 -3.79 6.03
N LEU A 199 9.50 -4.93 6.01
CA LEU A 199 8.22 -5.06 6.73
C LEU A 199 8.40 -4.81 8.22
N ALA A 200 9.45 -5.37 8.83
CA ALA A 200 9.75 -5.16 10.24
C ALA A 200 9.96 -3.66 10.56
N LEU A 201 10.78 -2.97 9.77
CA LEU A 201 11.03 -1.54 9.91
C LEU A 201 9.74 -0.72 9.85
N MET A 202 8.87 -1.02 8.88
CA MET A 202 7.60 -0.31 8.72
C MET A 202 6.63 -0.59 9.87
N GLU A 203 6.49 -1.85 10.32
CA GLU A 203 5.62 -2.22 11.45
C GLU A 203 6.08 -1.55 12.75
N PHE A 204 7.39 -1.50 13.03
CA PHE A 204 7.91 -0.80 14.22
C PHE A 204 7.68 0.70 14.17
N ASN A 205 7.83 1.33 13.01
CA ASN A 205 7.53 2.75 12.86
C ASN A 205 6.02 3.02 13.00
N ALA A 206 5.19 2.27 12.28
CA ALA A 206 3.75 2.41 12.33
C ALA A 206 3.20 2.21 13.75
N SER A 207 3.84 1.35 14.56
CA SER A 207 3.37 1.07 15.93
C SER A 207 3.27 2.29 16.82
N ARG A 208 3.97 3.36 16.47
CA ARG A 208 4.03 4.61 17.25
C ARG A 208 3.09 5.69 16.72
N MET A 209 2.39 5.48 15.61
CA MET A 209 1.62 6.54 14.94
C MET A 209 0.63 7.23 15.87
N ALA A 210 -0.08 6.49 16.72
CA ALA A 210 -1.03 7.05 17.69
C ALA A 210 -0.38 7.84 18.85
N ALA A 211 0.94 7.72 19.02
CA ALA A 211 1.70 8.39 20.08
C ALA A 211 2.55 9.57 19.56
N ARG A 212 2.45 9.91 18.27
CA ARG A 212 3.30 10.89 17.61
C ARG A 212 2.73 12.30 17.59
N THR A 213 1.44 12.45 17.82
CA THR A 213 0.76 13.74 17.90
C THR A 213 -0.08 13.80 19.16
N ASP A 214 -0.19 14.98 19.76
CA ASP A 214 -1.09 15.21 20.88
C ASP A 214 -2.53 15.51 20.42
N ALA A 215 -3.40 15.87 21.36
CA ALA A 215 -4.80 16.22 21.07
C ALA A 215 -4.95 17.52 20.26
N ALA A 216 -3.94 18.39 20.25
CA ALA A 216 -3.88 19.60 19.43
C ALA A 216 -3.33 19.33 18.02
N GLY A 217 -2.84 18.12 17.76
CA GLY A 217 -2.20 17.74 16.50
C GLY A 217 -0.71 18.09 16.43
N GLU A 218 -0.10 18.49 17.54
CA GLU A 218 1.30 18.88 17.62
C GLU A 218 2.22 17.67 17.76
N PRO A 219 3.42 17.68 17.16
CA PRO A 219 4.32 16.53 17.18
C PRO A 219 4.92 16.29 18.57
N ILE A 220 4.94 15.02 19.00
CA ILE A 220 5.56 14.58 20.27
C ILE A 220 6.91 13.91 19.99
N LEU A 221 7.96 14.41 20.64
CA LEU A 221 9.32 13.86 20.55
C LEU A 221 9.36 12.42 21.06
N LEU A 222 10.22 11.59 20.47
CA LEU A 222 10.28 10.15 20.74
C LEU A 222 10.37 9.80 22.24
N MET A 223 11.13 10.55 23.02
CA MET A 223 11.33 10.28 24.44
C MET A 223 10.09 10.58 25.29
N ASP A 224 9.23 11.47 24.79
CA ASP A 224 8.02 11.95 25.47
C ASP A 224 6.75 11.21 25.02
N GLN A 225 6.87 10.33 24.01
CA GLN A 225 5.74 9.54 23.51
C GLN A 225 5.24 8.57 24.59
N ASN A 226 3.92 8.59 24.83
CA ASN A 226 3.29 7.63 25.72
C ASN A 226 3.35 6.22 25.10
N ARG A 227 4.22 5.36 25.65
CA ARG A 227 4.42 3.98 25.20
C ARG A 227 3.21 3.06 25.41
N ALA A 228 2.24 3.47 26.23
CA ALA A 228 0.97 2.75 26.36
C ALA A 228 0.12 2.86 25.09
N LEU A 229 0.30 3.91 24.29
CA LEU A 229 -0.38 4.12 23.01
C LEU A 229 0.29 3.39 21.84
N TRP A 230 1.40 2.68 22.08
CA TRP A 230 2.08 1.94 21.02
C TRP A 230 1.30 0.66 20.68
N ASP A 231 1.07 0.42 19.39
CA ASP A 231 0.36 -0.75 18.89
C ASP A 231 1.20 -2.02 19.12
N ARG A 232 0.78 -2.82 20.10
CA ARG A 232 1.44 -4.06 20.49
C ARG A 232 1.36 -5.14 19.41
N LEU A 233 0.33 -5.13 18.58
CA LEU A 233 0.17 -6.08 17.49
C LEU A 233 1.18 -5.78 16.37
N GLN A 234 1.34 -4.51 16.00
CA GLN A 234 2.36 -4.09 15.04
C GLN A 234 3.77 -4.38 15.54
N ILE A 235 4.06 -4.11 16.82
CA ILE A 235 5.35 -4.50 17.42
C ILE A 235 5.61 -6.00 17.30
N ARG A 236 4.61 -6.84 17.62
CA ARG A 236 4.73 -8.30 17.50
C ARG A 236 4.95 -8.73 16.05
N ARG A 237 4.21 -8.15 15.09
CA ARG A 237 4.40 -8.41 13.66
C ARG A 237 5.80 -8.03 13.20
N GLY A 238 6.30 -6.86 13.63
CA GLY A 238 7.65 -6.41 13.33
C GLY A 238 8.72 -7.34 13.90
N GLN A 239 8.53 -7.86 15.12
CA GLN A 239 9.42 -8.86 15.71
C GLN A 239 9.43 -10.18 14.94
N LEU A 240 8.25 -10.67 14.52
CA LEU A 240 8.15 -11.89 13.72
C LEU A 240 8.83 -11.75 12.36
N ALA A 241 8.60 -10.64 11.67
CA ALA A 241 9.26 -10.35 10.40
C ALA A 241 10.79 -10.22 10.59
N LEU A 242 11.25 -9.50 11.62
CA LEU A 242 12.68 -9.37 11.91
C LEU A 242 13.34 -10.71 12.23
N ALA A 243 12.68 -11.56 13.03
CA ALA A 243 13.16 -12.91 13.32
C ALA A 243 13.29 -13.73 12.03
N ARG A 244 12.28 -13.66 11.15
CA ARG A 244 12.31 -14.36 9.87
C ARG A 244 13.43 -13.86 8.96
N GLY A 245 13.64 -12.55 8.86
CA GLY A 245 14.75 -11.97 8.10
C GLY A 245 16.09 -12.51 8.60
N ARG A 246 16.31 -12.49 9.92
CA ARG A 246 17.55 -13.01 10.56
C ARG A 246 17.81 -14.49 10.32
N GLU A 247 16.77 -15.31 10.21
CA GLU A 247 16.92 -16.73 9.88
C GLU A 247 17.41 -16.97 8.45
N LEU A 248 17.12 -16.02 7.55
CA LEU A 248 17.40 -16.13 6.11
C LEU A 248 18.78 -15.55 5.74
N GLY A 249 19.28 -14.57 6.49
CA GLY A 249 20.59 -13.94 6.27
C GLY A 249 20.56 -12.44 6.49
#